data_AF-A0A0F9J1Q9-F1
#
_entry.id   AF-A0A0F9J1Q9-F1
#
_cell.length_a   1.000
_cell.length_b   1.000
_cell.length_c   1.000
_cell.angle_alpha   90.00
_cell.angle_beta   90.00
_cell.angle_gamma   90.00
#
_symmetry.space_group_name_H-M   'P 1'
#
loop_
_entity.id
_entity.type
_entity.pdbx_description
1 polymer ?
#
loop_
_entity_poly.entity_id
_entity_poly.type
_entity_poly.pdbx_seq_one_letter_code
_entity_poly.pdbx_strand_id
1 'polypeptide(L)'
;DARIAQIYEGANGVQALDLVGRKLAQDGGKHVMAFFDLVKGFIKDNAGQDAEFDAAFLDPLKAASKDLQSAGMYFMQNGMKNPNHALAGSNDFMHMFGHVCLGLMWAKMGLAAKEALKTGSGDATFYETKLATGRYYMARQLPATALHLTRIQSGADTVMALEAANF
;
A
#
# COMPACT_ATOMS: atom_id res chain seq x y z
N ASP A 1 -17.43 -19.91 -2.65
CA ASP A 1 -17.38 -19.24 -1.33
C ASP A 1 -16.69 -17.88 -1.36
N ALA A 2 -15.40 -17.77 -1.72
CA ALA A 2 -14.66 -16.48 -1.65
C ALA A 2 -15.22 -15.31 -2.50
N ARG A 3 -16.01 -15.58 -3.54
CA ARG A 3 -16.55 -14.52 -4.43
C ARG A 3 -17.50 -13.55 -3.71
N ILE A 4 -18.28 -14.03 -2.74
CA ILE A 4 -19.27 -13.20 -2.03
C ILE A 4 -18.61 -12.13 -1.15
N ALA A 5 -17.38 -12.39 -0.67
CA ALA A 5 -16.64 -11.50 0.21
C ALA A 5 -16.28 -10.15 -0.43
N GLN A 6 -16.32 -10.05 -1.77
CA GLN A 6 -16.06 -8.80 -2.49
C GLN A 6 -17.34 -7.98 -2.77
N ILE A 7 -18.50 -8.51 -2.39
CA ILE A 7 -19.83 -8.00 -2.78
C ILE A 7 -20.67 -7.65 -1.54
N TYR A 8 -20.70 -8.56 -0.57
CA TYR A 8 -21.49 -8.43 0.65
C TYR A 8 -20.82 -7.49 1.68
N GLU A 9 -21.60 -6.85 2.56
CA GLU A 9 -21.16 -5.78 3.51
C GLU A 9 -20.55 -4.52 2.86
N GLY A 10 -20.95 -4.26 1.61
CA GLY A 10 -20.47 -3.15 0.81
C GLY A 10 -19.41 -3.61 -0.19
N ALA A 11 -19.78 -3.60 -1.47
CA ALA A 11 -18.92 -4.04 -2.56
C ALA A 11 -17.59 -3.27 -2.56
N ASN A 12 -16.52 -3.91 -3.04
CA ASN A 12 -15.16 -3.33 -3.04
C ASN A 12 -15.08 -1.90 -3.61
N GLY A 13 -15.89 -1.57 -4.63
CA GLY A 13 -15.96 -0.21 -5.15
C GLY A 13 -16.47 0.81 -4.12
N VAL A 14 -17.48 0.45 -3.33
CA VAL A 14 -18.00 1.29 -2.25
C VAL A 14 -16.96 1.48 -1.14
N GLN A 15 -16.23 0.42 -0.80
CA GLN A 15 -15.13 0.48 0.18
C GLN A 15 -14.01 1.41 -0.30
N ALA A 16 -13.65 1.34 -1.58
CA ALA A 16 -12.65 2.20 -2.19
C ALA A 16 -13.08 3.69 -2.17
N LEU A 17 -14.34 3.96 -2.54
CA LEU A 17 -14.92 5.30 -2.50
C LEU A 17 -15.00 5.84 -1.06
N ASP A 18 -15.32 4.99 -0.08
CA ASP A 18 -15.30 5.37 1.34
C ASP A 18 -13.89 5.78 1.80
N LEU A 19 -12.89 4.95 1.47
CA LEU A 19 -11.51 5.20 1.84
C LEU A 19 -11.05 6.58 1.34
N VAL A 20 -11.23 6.87 0.05
CA VAL A 20 -10.76 8.13 -0.55
C VAL A 20 -11.69 9.30 -0.20
N GLY A 21 -13.00 9.13 -0.30
CA GLY A 21 -13.99 10.20 -0.17
C GLY A 21 -14.32 10.59 1.27
N ARG A 22 -14.13 9.70 2.25
CA ARG A 22 -14.45 9.97 3.66
C ARG A 22 -13.25 9.79 4.59
N LYS A 23 -12.51 8.68 4.49
CA LYS A 23 -11.48 8.33 5.50
C LYS A 23 -10.21 9.16 5.40
N LEU A 24 -9.76 9.50 4.18
CA LEU A 24 -8.54 10.30 4.00
C LEU A 24 -8.61 11.70 4.62
N ALA A 25 -9.78 12.35 4.58
CA ALA A 25 -9.96 13.70 5.12
C ALA A 25 -10.41 13.73 6.59
N GLN A 26 -10.73 12.55 7.17
CA GLN A 26 -11.23 12.46 8.53
C GLN A 26 -10.23 13.04 9.54
N ASP A 27 -10.73 13.85 10.48
CA ASP A 27 -9.93 14.57 11.47
C ASP A 27 -8.76 15.37 10.84
N GLY A 28 -9.01 15.98 9.67
CA GLY A 28 -8.00 16.74 8.93
C GLY A 28 -6.87 15.87 8.36
N GLY A 29 -7.12 14.58 8.15
CA GLY A 29 -6.11 13.62 7.66
C GLY A 29 -5.16 13.12 8.74
N LYS A 30 -5.44 13.40 10.02
CA LYS A 30 -4.58 12.98 11.15
C LYS A 30 -4.22 11.49 11.10
N HIS A 31 -5.19 10.63 10.80
CA HIS A 31 -4.98 9.17 10.82
C HIS A 31 -4.11 8.67 9.65
N VAL A 32 -4.27 9.23 8.46
CA VAL A 32 -3.43 8.85 7.32
C VAL A 32 -1.99 9.35 7.51
N MET A 33 -1.83 10.54 8.07
CA MET A 33 -0.51 11.07 8.43
C MET A 33 0.16 10.20 9.50
N ALA A 34 -0.58 9.79 10.53
CA ALA A 34 -0.08 8.85 11.54
C ALA A 34 0.36 7.50 10.92
N PHE A 35 -0.36 6.99 9.93
CA PHE A 35 0.07 5.79 9.21
C PHE A 35 1.36 6.01 8.40
N PHE A 36 1.49 7.14 7.70
CA PHE A 36 2.73 7.48 6.99
C PHE A 36 3.91 7.58 7.95
N ASP A 37 3.71 8.21 9.11
CA ASP A 37 4.74 8.34 10.14
C ASP A 37 5.09 6.99 10.75
N LEU A 38 4.11 6.09 10.92
CA LEU A 38 4.36 4.72 11.37
C LEU A 38 5.26 3.95 10.41
N VAL A 39 5.00 4.02 9.10
CA VAL A 39 5.84 3.35 8.09
C VAL A 39 7.23 4.00 8.02
N LYS A 40 7.31 5.33 8.01
CA LYS A 40 8.58 6.08 7.98
C LYS A 40 9.42 5.82 9.22
N GLY A 41 8.81 5.85 10.39
CA GLY A 41 9.45 5.54 11.68
C GLY A 41 10.00 4.13 11.67
N PHE A 42 9.19 3.14 11.27
CA PHE A 42 9.65 1.76 11.15
C PHE A 42 10.85 1.62 10.22
N ILE A 43 10.85 2.24 9.03
CA ILE A 43 12.00 2.20 8.11
C ILE A 43 13.23 2.85 8.78
N LYS A 44 13.06 4.06 9.35
CA LYS A 44 14.15 4.82 9.96
C LYS A 44 14.81 4.07 11.11
N ASP A 45 14.01 3.46 11.99
CA ASP A 45 14.50 2.82 13.21
C ASP A 45 15.28 1.53 12.90
N ASN A 46 15.07 0.92 11.73
CA ASN A 46 15.68 -0.35 11.34
C ASN A 46 16.73 -0.25 10.23
N ALA A 47 16.79 0.88 9.51
CA ALA A 47 17.76 1.09 8.44
C ALA A 47 19.20 1.21 8.96
N GLY A 48 20.16 0.78 8.14
CA GLY A 48 21.59 0.86 8.41
C GLY A 48 22.12 -0.21 9.36
N GLN A 49 21.26 -1.09 9.89
CA GLN A 49 21.66 -2.19 10.76
C GLN A 49 22.14 -3.41 9.97
N ASP A 50 21.57 -3.65 8.79
CA ASP A 50 21.94 -4.73 7.88
C ASP A 50 21.64 -4.36 6.43
N ALA A 51 22.69 -4.21 5.62
CA ALA A 51 22.57 -3.75 4.24
C ALA A 51 21.78 -4.71 3.32
N GLU A 52 21.85 -6.02 3.55
CA GLU A 52 21.08 -6.99 2.75
C GLU A 52 19.59 -6.87 3.08
N PHE A 53 19.26 -6.72 4.37
CA PHE A 53 17.88 -6.54 4.79
C PHE A 53 17.30 -5.21 4.32
N ASP A 54 18.09 -4.14 4.38
CA ASP A 54 17.71 -2.83 3.88
C ASP A 54 17.33 -2.92 2.39
N ALA A 55 18.23 -3.47 1.57
CA ALA A 55 18.00 -3.62 0.14
C ALA A 55 16.81 -4.53 -0.19
N ALA A 56 16.60 -5.60 0.59
CA ALA A 56 15.57 -6.59 0.30
C ALA A 56 14.17 -6.23 0.86
N PHE A 57 14.09 -5.42 1.92
CA PHE A 57 12.82 -5.12 2.62
C PHE A 57 12.56 -3.64 2.82
N LEU A 58 13.53 -2.87 3.31
CA LEU A 58 13.28 -1.49 3.72
C LEU A 58 13.26 -0.52 2.52
N ASP A 59 14.16 -0.69 1.55
CA ASP A 59 14.20 0.13 0.34
C ASP A 59 12.96 -0.06 -0.54
N PRO A 60 12.48 -1.29 -0.82
CA PRO A 60 11.20 -1.50 -1.49
C PRO A 60 10.02 -0.89 -0.73
N LEU A 61 9.98 -1.06 0.60
CA LEU A 61 8.92 -0.47 1.44
C LEU A 61 8.95 1.06 1.40
N LYS A 62 10.14 1.66 1.38
CA LYS A 62 10.34 3.10 1.25
C LYS A 62 9.82 3.61 -0.09
N ALA A 63 10.11 2.92 -1.19
CA ALA A 63 9.58 3.25 -2.51
C ALA A 63 8.05 3.19 -2.53
N ALA A 64 7.46 2.09 -2.04
CA ALA A 64 6.01 1.92 -1.96
C ALA A 64 5.33 2.96 -1.05
N SER A 65 5.97 3.34 0.06
CA SER A 65 5.49 4.40 0.95
C SER A 65 5.51 5.77 0.26
N LYS A 66 6.50 6.03 -0.58
CA LYS A 66 6.57 7.24 -1.40
C LYS A 66 5.43 7.27 -2.43
N ASP A 67 5.16 6.15 -3.09
CA ASP A 67 4.05 6.05 -4.05
C ASP A 67 2.71 6.36 -3.38
N LEU A 68 2.46 5.79 -2.20
CA LEU A 68 1.23 6.01 -1.44
C LEU A 68 1.06 7.48 -1.01
N GLN A 69 2.14 8.13 -0.58
CA GLN A 69 2.13 9.57 -0.28
C GLN A 69 1.87 10.41 -1.53
N SER A 70 2.47 10.06 -2.68
CA SER A 70 2.23 10.72 -3.95
C SER A 70 0.78 10.60 -4.41
N ALA A 71 0.14 9.45 -4.23
CA ALA A 71 -1.28 9.27 -4.50
C ALA A 71 -2.16 10.12 -3.57
N GLY A 72 -1.85 10.18 -2.27
CA GLY A 72 -2.54 11.06 -1.32
C GLY A 72 -2.46 12.54 -1.71
N MET A 73 -1.28 13.00 -2.13
CA MET A 73 -1.09 14.37 -2.63
C MET A 73 -1.90 14.64 -3.90
N TYR A 74 -1.96 13.67 -4.82
CA TYR A 74 -2.78 13.81 -6.04
C TYR A 74 -4.24 14.07 -5.70
N PHE A 75 -4.82 13.33 -4.76
CA PHE A 75 -6.22 13.52 -4.35
C PHE A 75 -6.45 14.87 -3.67
N MET A 76 -5.55 15.29 -2.79
CA MET A 76 -5.63 16.59 -2.13
C MET A 76 -5.61 17.75 -3.16
N GLN A 77 -4.78 17.65 -4.20
CA GLN A 77 -4.62 18.71 -5.20
C GLN A 77 -5.75 18.74 -6.25
N ASN A 78 -6.21 17.57 -6.70
CA ASN A 78 -7.11 17.46 -7.86
C ASN A 78 -8.54 17.09 -7.45
N GLY A 79 -8.71 16.24 -6.44
CA GLY A 79 -10.01 15.78 -5.96
C GLY A 79 -10.89 16.89 -5.41
N MET A 80 -10.27 17.93 -4.83
CA MET A 80 -11.00 19.09 -4.33
C MET A 80 -11.53 20.01 -5.44
N LYS A 81 -10.88 20.02 -6.60
CA LYS A 81 -11.30 20.82 -7.76
C LYS A 81 -12.34 20.07 -8.58
N ASN A 82 -12.14 18.77 -8.78
CA ASN A 82 -13.06 17.90 -9.48
C ASN A 82 -13.07 16.52 -8.79
N PRO A 83 -14.16 16.17 -8.08
CA PRO A 83 -14.29 14.91 -7.37
C PRO A 83 -14.03 13.68 -8.23
N ASN A 84 -14.31 13.74 -9.53
CA ASN A 84 -14.10 12.60 -10.43
C ASN A 84 -12.63 12.15 -10.45
N HIS A 85 -11.65 13.05 -10.29
CA HIS A 85 -10.23 12.67 -10.21
C HIS A 85 -9.93 11.80 -8.98
N ALA A 86 -10.60 12.06 -7.86
CA ALA A 86 -10.44 11.25 -6.66
C ALA A 86 -11.18 9.91 -6.79
N LEU A 87 -12.41 9.94 -7.29
CA LEU A 87 -13.25 8.73 -7.36
C LEU A 87 -12.74 7.74 -8.42
N ALA A 88 -12.24 8.22 -9.56
CA ALA A 88 -11.68 7.36 -10.61
C ALA A 88 -10.45 6.58 -10.16
N GLY A 89 -9.63 7.15 -9.27
CA GLY A 89 -8.43 6.50 -8.71
C GLY A 89 -8.69 5.68 -7.44
N SER A 90 -9.93 5.64 -6.92
CA SER A 90 -10.22 5.12 -5.58
C SER A 90 -9.87 3.63 -5.41
N ASN A 91 -10.22 2.78 -6.39
CA ASN A 91 -9.93 1.35 -6.32
C ASN A 91 -8.43 1.05 -6.39
N ASP A 92 -7.69 1.77 -7.25
CA ASP A 92 -6.24 1.67 -7.35
C ASP A 92 -5.58 2.10 -6.03
N PHE A 93 -6.07 3.17 -5.40
CA PHE A 93 -5.57 3.60 -4.10
C PHE A 93 -5.81 2.57 -2.99
N MET A 94 -6.99 1.96 -2.95
CA MET A 94 -7.30 0.91 -1.97
C MET A 94 -6.33 -0.28 -2.08
N HIS A 95 -6.03 -0.74 -3.29
CA HIS A 95 -5.07 -1.84 -3.49
C HIS A 95 -3.64 -1.41 -3.18
N MET A 96 -3.23 -0.21 -3.61
CA MET A 96 -1.91 0.35 -3.27
C MET A 96 -1.70 0.42 -1.76
N PHE A 97 -2.70 0.91 -1.01
CA PHE A 97 -2.66 0.98 0.44
C PHE A 97 -2.49 -0.43 1.04
N GLY A 98 -3.28 -1.40 0.55
CA GLY A 98 -3.15 -2.81 0.95
C GLY A 98 -1.75 -3.38 0.70
N HIS A 99 -1.15 -3.08 -0.45
CA HIS A 99 0.22 -3.50 -0.75
C HIS A 99 1.24 -2.92 0.22
N VAL A 100 1.15 -1.64 0.58
CA VAL A 100 2.02 -1.01 1.59
C VAL A 100 1.83 -1.62 2.96
N CYS A 101 0.58 -1.88 3.38
CA CYS A 101 0.28 -2.57 4.64
C CYS A 101 0.96 -3.96 4.70
N LEU A 102 0.81 -4.76 3.65
CA LEU A 102 1.45 -6.07 3.57
C LEU A 102 2.98 -5.97 3.50
N GLY A 103 3.52 -4.98 2.78
CA GLY A 103 4.96 -4.70 2.76
C GLY A 103 5.50 -4.42 4.17
N LEU A 104 4.84 -3.55 4.92
CA LEU A 104 5.20 -3.27 6.31
C LEU A 104 5.17 -4.54 7.18
N MET A 105 4.12 -5.36 7.05
CA MET A 105 4.02 -6.62 7.80
C MET A 105 5.11 -7.62 7.41
N TRP A 106 5.45 -7.73 6.12
CA TRP A 106 6.55 -8.59 5.67
C TRP A 106 7.91 -8.13 6.19
N ALA A 107 8.17 -6.82 6.24
CA ALA A 107 9.39 -6.30 6.85
C ALA A 107 9.44 -6.58 8.37
N LYS A 108 8.33 -6.38 9.09
CA LYS A 108 8.25 -6.71 10.53
C LYS A 108 8.48 -8.20 10.80
N MET A 109 7.83 -9.07 10.02
CA MET A 109 8.05 -10.53 10.12
C MET A 109 9.48 -10.91 9.74
N GLY A 110 10.08 -10.24 8.76
CA GLY A 110 11.46 -10.46 8.36
C GLY A 110 12.45 -10.17 9.50
N LEU A 111 12.30 -9.04 10.19
CA LEU A 111 13.12 -8.72 11.37
C LEU A 111 12.96 -9.76 12.48
N ALA A 112 11.72 -10.14 12.79
CA ALA A 112 11.44 -11.16 13.81
C ALA A 112 12.05 -12.53 13.44
N ALA A 113 11.98 -12.93 12.16
CA ALA A 113 12.59 -14.16 11.67
C ALA A 113 14.11 -14.13 11.77
N LYS A 114 14.74 -12.99 11.45
CA LYS A 114 16.20 -12.83 11.62
C LYS A 114 16.63 -12.94 13.07
N GLU A 115 15.89 -12.32 14.00
CA GLU A 115 16.22 -12.41 15.42
C GLU A 115 16.04 -13.82 15.97
N ALA A 116 14.99 -14.53 15.55
CA ALA A 116 14.79 -15.93 15.93
C ALA A 116 15.93 -16.83 15.43
N LEU A 117 16.37 -16.65 14.18
CA LEU A 117 17.51 -17.39 13.62
C LEU A 117 18.82 -17.07 14.36
N LYS A 118 19.05 -15.79 14.68
CA LYS A 118 20.25 -15.35 15.42
C LYS A 118 20.32 -15.94 16.82
N THR A 119 19.18 -16.05 17.50
CA THR A 119 19.08 -16.57 18.87
C THR A 119 18.88 -18.09 18.95
N GLY A 120 18.73 -18.76 17.80
CA GLY A 120 18.45 -20.21 17.74
C GLY A 120 17.08 -20.58 18.31
N SER A 121 16.12 -19.65 18.29
CA SER A 121 14.77 -19.87 18.82
C SER A 121 13.86 -20.46 17.73
N GLY A 122 13.10 -21.50 18.06
CA GLY A 122 12.08 -22.08 17.19
C GLY A 122 12.63 -22.88 16.00
N ASP A 123 11.83 -23.01 14.95
CA ASP A 123 12.16 -23.77 13.74
C ASP A 123 12.88 -22.91 12.70
N ALA A 124 14.16 -23.20 12.47
CA ALA A 124 14.99 -22.46 11.51
C ALA A 124 14.43 -22.49 10.08
N THR A 125 13.92 -23.64 9.62
CA THR A 125 13.38 -23.79 8.27
C THR A 125 12.16 -22.90 8.06
N PHE A 126 11.30 -22.77 9.08
CA PHE A 126 10.17 -21.85 9.04
C PHE A 126 10.61 -20.40 8.87
N TYR A 127 11.60 -19.95 9.64
CA TYR A 127 12.07 -18.55 9.59
C TYR A 127 12.82 -18.23 8.29
N GLU A 128 13.63 -19.16 7.78
CA GLU A 128 14.25 -19.03 6.46
C GLU A 128 13.20 -18.93 5.35
N THR A 129 12.15 -19.75 5.42
CA THR A 129 11.03 -19.71 4.48
C THR A 129 10.27 -18.38 4.57
N LYS A 130 10.07 -17.85 5.78
CA LYS A 130 9.46 -16.52 5.99
C LYS A 130 10.28 -15.41 5.33
N LEU A 131 11.61 -15.45 5.48
CA LEU A 131 12.49 -14.49 4.84
C LEU A 131 12.44 -14.61 3.31
N ALA A 132 12.53 -15.82 2.77
CA ALA A 132 12.43 -16.04 1.32
C ALA A 132 11.09 -15.53 0.75
N THR A 133 9.98 -15.82 1.42
CA THR A 133 8.64 -15.37 1.00
C THR A 133 8.50 -13.85 1.09
N GLY A 134 9.04 -13.24 2.16
CA GLY A 134 9.06 -11.79 2.32
C GLY A 134 9.84 -11.10 1.20
N ARG A 135 11.05 -11.60 0.87
CA ARG A 135 11.85 -11.10 -0.26
C ARG A 135 11.07 -11.20 -1.58
N TYR A 136 10.38 -12.32 -1.82
CA TYR A 136 9.52 -12.47 -3.00
C TYR A 136 8.42 -11.41 -3.05
N TYR A 137 7.70 -11.20 -1.94
CA TYR A 137 6.63 -10.20 -1.90
C TYR A 137 7.16 -8.80 -2.20
N MET A 138 8.26 -8.41 -1.56
CA MET A 138 8.91 -7.11 -1.77
C MET A 138 9.36 -6.90 -3.22
N ALA A 139 9.89 -7.94 -3.87
CA ALA A 139 10.41 -7.85 -5.23
C ALA A 139 9.35 -8.04 -6.34
N ARG A 140 8.27 -8.78 -6.06
CA ARG A 140 7.31 -9.22 -7.12
C ARG A 140 5.90 -8.71 -6.95
N GLN A 141 5.47 -8.39 -5.74
CA GLN A 141 4.10 -7.95 -5.46
C GLN A 141 4.06 -6.47 -5.11
N LEU A 142 4.96 -6.02 -4.25
CA LEU A 142 5.01 -4.62 -3.81
C LEU A 142 5.19 -3.60 -4.95
N PRO A 143 5.93 -3.87 -6.05
CA PRO A 143 6.02 -2.93 -7.18
C PRO A 143 4.69 -2.60 -7.86
N ALA A 144 3.60 -3.34 -7.57
CA ALA A 144 2.26 -2.96 -7.99
C ALA A 144 1.84 -1.56 -7.50
N THR A 145 2.46 -1.00 -6.46
CA THR A 145 2.22 0.38 -6.04
C THR A 145 2.53 1.38 -7.14
N ALA A 146 3.60 1.16 -7.92
CA ALA A 146 3.95 2.05 -9.03
C ALA A 146 2.87 2.00 -10.14
N LEU A 147 2.36 0.81 -10.46
CA LEU A 147 1.24 0.64 -11.39
C LEU A 147 0.00 1.42 -10.94
N HIS A 148 -0.41 1.22 -9.68
CA HIS A 148 -1.58 1.90 -9.12
C HIS A 148 -1.38 3.42 -9.10
N LEU A 149 -0.16 3.90 -8.83
CA LEU A 149 0.13 5.33 -8.83
C LEU A 149 -0.03 5.92 -10.22
N THR A 150 0.53 5.27 -11.25
CA THR A 150 0.37 5.70 -12.65
C THR A 150 -1.11 5.78 -13.04
N ARG A 151 -1.92 4.79 -12.65
CA ARG A 151 -3.37 4.78 -12.93
C ARG A 151 -4.09 5.93 -12.22
N ILE A 152 -3.80 6.18 -10.95
CA ILE A 152 -4.37 7.30 -10.19
C ILE A 152 -4.02 8.65 -10.84
N GLN A 153 -2.76 8.83 -11.23
CA GLN A 153 -2.28 10.10 -11.80
C GLN A 153 -2.80 10.38 -13.21
N SER A 154 -3.30 9.37 -13.93
CA SER A 154 -3.95 9.57 -15.23
C SER A 154 -5.25 10.38 -15.14
N GLY A 155 -5.86 10.45 -13.95
CA GLY A 155 -7.05 11.25 -13.69
C GLY A 155 -8.35 10.68 -14.27
N ALA A 156 -9.37 11.52 -14.27
CA ALA A 156 -10.73 11.11 -14.62
C ALA A 156 -11.01 11.21 -16.12
N ASP A 157 -10.32 12.06 -16.85
CA ASP A 157 -10.69 12.43 -18.22
C ASP A 157 -10.81 11.20 -19.12
N THR A 158 -9.84 10.28 -19.06
CA THR A 158 -9.88 9.04 -19.85
C THR A 158 -10.99 8.08 -19.38
N VAL A 159 -11.30 8.06 -18.09
CA VAL A 159 -12.35 7.20 -17.51
C VAL A 159 -13.75 7.71 -17.85
N MET A 160 -13.91 9.03 -17.90
CA MET A 160 -15.19 9.72 -18.10
C MET A 160 -15.41 10.17 -19.55
N ALA A 161 -14.49 9.87 -20.47
CA ALA A 161 -14.54 10.34 -21.86
C ALA A 161 -15.69 9.71 -22.68
N LEU A 162 -16.09 8.48 -22.34
CA LEU A 162 -17.08 7.76 -23.12
C LEU A 162 -18.49 8.07 -22.60
N GLU A 163 -19.37 8.47 -23.52
CA GLU A 163 -20.79 8.65 -23.23
C GLU A 163 -21.45 7.32 -22.90
N ALA A 164 -22.42 7.34 -21.99
CA ALA A 164 -23.11 6.12 -21.51
C ALA A 164 -23.71 5.27 -22.63
N ALA A 165 -24.19 5.90 -23.72
CA ALA A 165 -24.78 5.22 -24.86
C ALA A 165 -23.77 4.43 -25.73
N ASN A 166 -22.47 4.61 -25.50
CA ASN A 166 -21.40 4.02 -26.30
C ASN A 166 -20.66 2.88 -25.58
N PHE A 167 -21.14 2.42 -24.43
CA PHE A 167 -20.61 1.25 -23.69
C PHE A 167 -21.24 -0.08 -24.14
#